data_AF-A0A482V6I3-F1
#
_entry.id   AF-A0A482V6I3-F1
#
_cell.length_a   1.000
_cell.length_b   1.000
_cell.length_c   1.000
_cell.angle_alpha   90.00
_cell.angle_beta   90.00
_cell.angle_gamma   90.00
#
_symmetry.space_group_name_H-M   'P 1'
#
loop_
_entity.id
_entity.type
_entity.pdbx_description
1 polymer ?
#
loop_
_entity_poly.entity_id
_entity_poly.type
_entity_poly.pdbx_seq_one_letter_code
_entity_poly.pdbx_strand_id
1 'polypeptide(L)'
;MNKNILFFCAIALLTFTMQSQSCDYYWRDYNGMIPDDAFPGGKDKDGNDIYIGQIYVHCYGLCIGPIFPGRREVEFYCWGTNRVTNVIKILCTQRPDDLKWLTTNYSTFHLHTINKNLVIGGYDGKAEQVHNYYIGRIGYDGMVQIGTADSLTAQTVYFYFLHNNKEFYRIQTYESIHNPDLYNPVILDPSNVVIVNRCCFSIITSNHHIDINDNDVYIGQAYIHGHGLYVGQIIPGETEIAVPCYGVKKTNYLIKILCTKHKENFSWLKTNAATFQTDTIDRHAVIGGYDHVNNNGVLHVGRVMHQGMLKFGNIASYSVDTVWFYFPHKDKEQRSGSYQVLIYNKREP
;
A
#
# COMPACT_ATOMS: atom_id res chain seq x y z
N MET A 1 50.82 28.28 -45.51
CA MET A 1 50.30 28.35 -44.12
C MET A 1 48.82 28.00 -44.17
N ASN A 2 48.50 26.75 -43.86
CA ASN A 2 47.14 26.22 -43.91
C ASN A 2 46.35 26.63 -42.67
N LYS A 3 45.24 27.34 -42.90
CA LYS A 3 44.09 27.37 -42.00
C LYS A 3 43.45 25.98 -42.01
N ASN A 4 43.07 25.44 -40.85
CA ASN A 4 41.71 24.91 -40.64
C ASN A 4 41.51 24.19 -39.29
N ILE A 5 40.47 24.69 -38.59
CA ILE A 5 39.41 23.94 -37.90
C ILE A 5 39.79 23.23 -36.58
N LEU A 6 39.72 24.01 -35.49
CA LEU A 6 39.39 23.49 -34.16
C LEU A 6 37.92 23.06 -34.15
N PHE A 7 37.68 21.75 -34.09
CA PHE A 7 36.36 21.15 -33.88
C PHE A 7 36.10 21.08 -32.36
N PHE A 8 35.46 22.11 -31.80
CA PHE A 8 34.95 22.08 -30.43
C PHE A 8 33.67 21.24 -30.41
N CYS A 9 33.80 19.93 -30.15
CA CYS A 9 32.67 19.07 -29.79
C CYS A 9 32.19 19.45 -28.39
N ALA A 10 31.23 20.37 -28.32
CA ALA A 10 30.42 20.58 -27.13
C ALA A 10 29.52 19.34 -26.93
N ILE A 11 30.01 18.36 -26.15
CA ILE A 11 29.17 17.30 -25.60
C ILE A 11 28.25 17.99 -24.59
N ALA A 12 27.06 18.36 -25.03
CA ALA A 12 25.98 18.72 -24.14
C ALA A 12 25.61 17.48 -23.33
N LEU A 13 26.17 17.37 -22.13
CA LEU A 13 25.69 16.49 -21.08
C LEU A 13 24.25 16.90 -20.77
N LEU A 14 23.30 16.30 -21.49
CA LEU A 14 21.90 16.25 -21.13
C LEU A 14 21.81 15.48 -19.80
N THR A 15 21.98 16.20 -18.70
CA THR A 15 21.57 15.72 -17.38
C THR A 15 20.06 15.63 -17.40
N PHE A 16 19.55 14.44 -17.76
CA PHE A 16 18.14 14.14 -17.61
C PHE A 16 17.87 14.09 -16.11
N THR A 17 17.43 15.21 -15.54
CA THR A 17 16.95 15.22 -14.16
C THR A 17 15.66 14.42 -14.15
N MET A 18 15.75 13.14 -13.74
CA MET A 18 14.59 12.36 -13.37
C MET A 18 13.94 13.05 -12.18
N GLN A 19 12.97 13.92 -12.48
CA GLN A 19 12.21 14.62 -11.47
C GLN A 19 11.40 13.54 -10.75
N SER A 20 11.76 13.24 -9.50
CA SER A 20 11.03 12.24 -8.71
C SER A 20 9.59 12.71 -8.59
N GLN A 21 8.67 11.99 -9.22
CA GLN A 21 7.24 12.28 -9.08
C GLN A 21 6.90 12.09 -7.59
N SER A 22 6.56 13.19 -6.92
CA SER A 22 6.20 13.13 -5.50
C SER A 22 5.01 12.19 -5.34
N CYS A 23 4.93 11.45 -4.23
CA CYS A 23 3.74 10.65 -3.94
C CYS A 23 2.59 11.59 -3.59
N ASP A 24 1.61 11.67 -4.47
CA ASP A 24 0.45 12.53 -4.32
C ASP A 24 -0.40 12.10 -3.11
N TYR A 25 -0.44 10.80 -2.79
CA TYR A 25 -1.11 10.24 -1.60
C TYR A 25 -0.44 8.94 -1.13
N TYR A 26 -0.73 8.52 0.11
CA TYR A 26 -0.26 7.27 0.70
C TYR A 26 -1.16 6.79 1.84
N TRP A 27 -0.96 5.53 2.28
CA TRP A 27 -1.71 4.91 3.36
C TRP A 27 -0.84 4.76 4.61
N ARG A 28 -1.26 5.32 5.74
CA ARG A 28 -0.59 5.18 7.05
C ARG A 28 -1.35 4.22 7.94
N ASP A 29 -0.69 3.53 8.86
CA ASP A 29 -1.40 2.75 9.88
C ASP A 29 -2.23 3.68 10.76
N TYR A 30 -3.47 3.28 11.03
CA TYR A 30 -4.38 4.00 11.92
C TYR A 30 -4.40 3.35 13.29
N ASN A 31 -3.95 4.09 14.30
CA ASN A 31 -3.85 3.65 15.71
C ASN A 31 -4.91 4.31 16.62
N GLY A 32 -5.92 4.96 16.01
CA GLY A 32 -6.91 5.77 16.72
C GLY A 32 -6.64 7.27 16.66
N MET A 33 -5.44 7.70 16.25
CA MET A 33 -5.11 9.12 16.05
C MET A 33 -5.24 9.50 14.58
N ILE A 34 -5.72 10.72 14.33
CA ILE A 34 -5.82 11.29 12.98
C ILE A 34 -4.54 12.08 12.70
N PRO A 35 -3.73 11.69 11.70
CA PRO A 35 -2.58 12.48 11.29
C PRO A 35 -2.95 13.85 10.72
N ASP A 36 -2.10 14.86 10.91
CA ASP A 36 -2.30 16.22 10.36
C ASP A 36 -2.42 16.26 8.83
N ASP A 37 -1.84 15.26 8.15
CA ASP A 37 -1.85 15.10 6.70
C ASP A 37 -2.92 14.11 6.20
N ALA A 38 -3.86 13.71 7.07
CA ALA A 38 -4.97 12.85 6.68
C ALA A 38 -5.92 13.60 5.73
N PHE A 39 -6.32 12.93 4.65
CA PHE A 39 -7.22 13.53 3.66
C PHE A 39 -8.67 13.46 4.14
N PRO A 40 -9.38 14.60 4.31
CA PRO A 40 -10.78 14.59 4.70
C PRO A 40 -11.66 14.09 3.54
N GLY A 41 -12.35 12.97 3.76
CA GLY A 41 -13.26 12.38 2.79
C GLY A 41 -14.62 13.07 2.72
N GLY A 42 -15.03 13.75 3.78
CA GLY A 42 -16.29 14.47 3.87
C GLY A 42 -16.55 15.02 5.27
N LYS A 43 -17.81 15.42 5.53
CA LYS A 43 -18.23 15.98 6.81
C LYS A 43 -19.35 15.16 7.45
N ASP A 44 -19.35 15.06 8.77
CA ASP A 44 -20.46 14.50 9.55
C ASP A 44 -21.60 15.53 9.74
N LYS A 45 -22.63 15.15 10.51
CA LYS A 45 -23.81 15.99 10.79
C LYS A 45 -23.46 17.27 11.57
N ASP A 46 -22.36 17.26 12.30
CA ASP A 46 -21.89 18.36 13.14
C ASP A 46 -20.84 19.22 12.41
N GLY A 47 -20.48 18.85 11.16
CA GLY A 47 -19.48 19.55 10.36
C GLY A 47 -18.03 19.12 10.63
N ASN A 48 -17.80 18.05 11.41
CA ASN A 48 -16.47 17.49 11.64
C ASN A 48 -16.03 16.64 10.45
N ASP A 49 -14.72 16.54 10.24
CA ASP A 49 -14.16 15.72 9.17
C ASP A 49 -14.37 14.21 9.39
N ILE A 50 -14.70 13.52 8.31
CA ILE A 50 -14.71 12.06 8.20
C ILE A 50 -13.55 11.68 7.28
N TYR A 51 -12.74 10.72 7.72
CA TYR A 51 -11.55 10.29 6.99
C TYR A 51 -11.77 8.95 6.29
N ILE A 52 -10.89 8.62 5.35
CA ILE A 52 -11.00 7.40 4.54
C ILE A 52 -10.07 6.33 5.11
N GLY A 53 -10.67 5.21 5.51
CA GLY A 53 -10.00 4.00 5.94
C GLY A 53 -9.88 2.97 4.82
N GLN A 54 -8.74 2.28 4.77
CA GLN A 54 -8.54 1.03 4.03
C GLN A 54 -8.37 -0.10 5.05
N ILE A 55 -9.19 -1.13 4.92
CA ILE A 55 -9.34 -2.19 5.90
C ILE A 55 -8.99 -3.52 5.24
N TYR A 56 -8.06 -4.26 5.83
CA TYR A 56 -7.84 -5.64 5.41
C TYR A 56 -8.92 -6.56 6.00
N VAL A 57 -9.52 -7.38 5.15
CA VAL A 57 -10.47 -8.43 5.57
C VAL A 57 -10.01 -9.76 5.00
N HIS A 58 -9.80 -10.73 5.89
CA HIS A 58 -9.35 -12.07 5.52
C HIS A 58 -10.29 -12.70 4.48
N CYS A 59 -9.70 -13.31 3.45
CA CYS A 59 -10.39 -13.88 2.27
C CYS A 59 -11.16 -12.90 1.39
N TYR A 60 -11.45 -11.67 1.83
CA TYR A 60 -12.23 -10.70 1.06
C TYR A 60 -11.36 -9.65 0.38
N GLY A 61 -10.21 -9.31 0.96
CA GLY A 61 -9.25 -8.39 0.35
C GLY A 61 -9.06 -7.10 1.13
N LEU A 62 -8.99 -5.96 0.43
CA LEU A 62 -8.92 -4.63 1.05
C LEU A 62 -10.22 -3.88 0.77
N CYS A 63 -10.92 -3.49 1.83
CA CYS A 63 -12.20 -2.79 1.77
C CYS A 63 -12.04 -1.33 2.22
N ILE A 64 -13.05 -0.50 1.99
CA ILE A 64 -13.02 0.94 2.26
C ILE A 64 -14.09 1.27 3.30
N GLY A 65 -13.76 2.15 4.25
CA GLY A 65 -14.70 2.56 5.30
C GLY A 65 -14.43 3.95 5.87
N PRO A 66 -15.43 4.59 6.48
CA PRO A 66 -15.26 5.88 7.14
C PRO A 66 -14.53 5.75 8.49
N ILE A 67 -13.56 6.62 8.73
CA ILE A 67 -12.93 6.83 10.04
C ILE A 67 -13.50 8.10 10.65
N PHE A 68 -14.07 7.99 11.83
CA PHE A 68 -14.56 9.12 12.61
C PHE A 68 -13.56 9.46 13.72
N PRO A 69 -13.17 10.74 13.89
CA PRO A 69 -12.33 11.17 15.00
C PRO A 69 -12.87 10.67 16.35
N GLY A 70 -11.97 10.16 17.20
CA GLY A 70 -12.32 9.61 18.51
C GLY A 70 -12.95 8.21 18.50
N ARG A 71 -13.18 7.60 17.33
CA ARG A 71 -13.70 6.22 17.21
C ARG A 71 -12.64 5.29 16.62
N ARG A 72 -12.25 4.26 17.38
CA ARG A 72 -11.32 3.22 16.91
C ARG A 72 -11.99 2.16 16.05
N GLU A 73 -13.27 1.89 16.30
CA GLU A 73 -14.04 0.94 15.50
C GLU A 73 -14.47 1.61 14.19
N VAL A 74 -14.19 0.94 13.07
CA VAL A 74 -14.65 1.34 11.74
C VAL A 74 -15.72 0.36 11.29
N GLU A 75 -16.91 0.87 11.00
CA GLU A 75 -18.00 0.12 10.38
C GLU A 75 -17.95 0.33 8.87
N PHE A 76 -18.05 -0.74 8.09
CA PHE A 76 -17.89 -0.65 6.63
C PHE A 76 -18.61 -1.77 5.90
N TYR A 77 -18.84 -1.54 4.61
CA TYR A 77 -19.36 -2.55 3.70
C TYR A 77 -18.22 -3.38 3.12
N CYS A 78 -18.30 -4.70 3.26
CA CYS A 78 -17.48 -5.64 2.50
C CYS A 78 -18.15 -7.02 2.48
N TRP A 79 -18.90 -7.31 1.41
CA TRP A 79 -19.75 -8.51 1.33
C TRP A 79 -20.71 -8.63 2.54
N GLY A 80 -21.26 -7.50 3.00
CA GLY A 80 -22.13 -7.38 4.16
C GLY A 80 -21.64 -6.34 5.17
N THR A 81 -22.24 -6.37 6.36
CA THR A 81 -21.93 -5.45 7.47
C THR A 81 -20.73 -5.94 8.27
N ASN A 82 -19.67 -5.14 8.32
CA ASN A 82 -18.44 -5.49 9.04
C ASN A 82 -18.00 -4.36 9.98
N ARG A 83 -17.25 -4.75 11.02
CA ARG A 83 -16.65 -3.86 11.99
C ARG A 83 -15.25 -4.36 12.34
N VAL A 84 -14.29 -3.45 12.42
CA VAL A 84 -12.94 -3.78 12.89
C VAL A 84 -12.39 -2.67 13.77
N THR A 85 -11.48 -3.03 14.67
CA THR A 85 -10.72 -2.09 15.51
C THR A 85 -9.23 -2.09 15.21
N ASN A 86 -8.78 -2.92 14.26
CA ASN A 86 -7.39 -3.16 13.92
C ASN A 86 -7.23 -3.39 12.41
N VAL A 87 -5.98 -3.36 11.93
CA VAL A 87 -5.61 -3.55 10.51
C VAL A 87 -6.27 -2.51 9.59
N ILE A 88 -6.39 -1.29 10.11
CA ILE A 88 -6.92 -0.12 9.41
C ILE A 88 -5.74 0.75 8.99
N LYS A 89 -5.77 1.21 7.74
CA LYS A 89 -4.92 2.30 7.26
C LYS A 89 -5.76 3.53 6.96
N ILE A 90 -5.19 4.71 7.11
CA ILE A 90 -5.82 6.00 6.80
C ILE A 90 -5.16 6.63 5.56
N LEU A 91 -5.97 7.21 4.67
CA LEU A 91 -5.48 7.92 3.50
C LEU A 91 -4.89 9.28 3.90
N CYS A 92 -3.65 9.52 3.50
CA CYS A 92 -2.91 10.76 3.76
C CYS A 92 -2.37 11.36 2.47
N THR A 93 -2.20 12.68 2.46
CA THR A 93 -1.59 13.43 1.36
C THR A 93 -0.97 14.71 1.89
N GLN A 94 0.11 15.12 1.23
CA GLN A 94 0.79 16.39 1.50
C GLN A 94 0.30 17.51 0.56
N ARG A 95 -0.56 17.16 -0.41
CA ARG A 95 -1.16 18.06 -1.40
C ARG A 95 -2.65 17.72 -1.55
N PRO A 96 -3.46 17.99 -0.52
CA PRO A 96 -4.89 17.68 -0.56
C PRO A 96 -5.61 18.35 -1.72
N ASP A 97 -5.12 19.49 -2.20
CA ASP A 97 -5.67 20.19 -3.36
C ASP A 97 -5.53 19.41 -4.67
N ASP A 98 -4.63 18.44 -4.78
CA ASP A 98 -4.48 17.63 -5.99
C ASP A 98 -5.53 16.51 -6.08
N LEU A 99 -6.17 16.16 -4.96
CA LEU A 99 -7.22 15.15 -4.95
C LEU A 99 -8.59 15.81 -5.12
N LYS A 100 -9.28 15.44 -6.20
CA LYS A 100 -10.59 15.98 -6.56
C LYS A 100 -11.66 14.89 -6.55
N TRP A 101 -12.85 15.27 -6.14
CA TRP A 101 -14.04 14.42 -6.20
C TRP A 101 -14.75 14.65 -7.53
N LEU A 102 -15.07 13.55 -8.21
CA LEU A 102 -15.74 13.53 -9.50
C LEU A 102 -17.11 12.92 -9.35
N THR A 103 -18.15 13.72 -9.55
CA THR A 103 -19.52 13.21 -9.65
C THR A 103 -19.65 12.27 -10.84
N THR A 104 -20.25 11.11 -10.59
CA THR A 104 -20.41 10.06 -11.59
C THR A 104 -21.64 9.20 -11.30
N ASN A 105 -21.90 8.25 -12.18
CA ASN A 105 -22.92 7.24 -11.98
C ASN A 105 -22.45 5.86 -12.42
N TYR A 106 -23.23 4.85 -12.06
CA TYR A 106 -22.85 3.46 -12.26
C TYR A 106 -22.60 3.07 -13.72
N SER A 107 -23.32 3.66 -14.69
CA SER A 107 -23.20 3.29 -16.11
C SER A 107 -22.23 4.18 -16.89
N THR A 108 -21.96 5.39 -16.42
CA THR A 108 -21.01 6.32 -17.06
C THR A 108 -19.69 6.45 -16.32
N PHE A 109 -19.48 5.71 -15.23
CA PHE A 109 -18.23 5.72 -14.45
C PHE A 109 -17.01 5.62 -15.36
N HIS A 110 -16.95 4.55 -16.17
CA HIS A 110 -15.83 4.29 -17.06
C HIS A 110 -15.55 5.44 -18.01
N LEU A 111 -16.60 6.05 -18.58
CA LEU A 111 -16.50 7.21 -19.47
C LEU A 111 -16.00 8.46 -18.74
N HIS A 112 -16.54 8.72 -17.55
CA HIS A 112 -16.14 9.86 -16.74
C HIS A 112 -14.71 9.73 -16.23
N THR A 113 -14.18 8.51 -16.10
CA THR A 113 -12.85 8.25 -15.55
C THR A 113 -11.78 7.99 -16.61
N ILE A 114 -12.12 8.08 -17.89
CA ILE A 114 -11.13 8.05 -18.99
C ILE A 114 -10.07 9.11 -18.73
N ASN A 115 -8.80 8.70 -18.83
CA ASN A 115 -7.62 9.54 -18.63
C ASN A 115 -7.53 10.20 -17.24
N LYS A 116 -8.25 9.69 -16.23
CA LYS A 116 -8.14 10.15 -14.84
C LYS A 116 -7.40 9.12 -14.00
N ASN A 117 -6.56 9.60 -13.09
CA ASN A 117 -5.93 8.75 -12.09
C ASN A 117 -6.83 8.59 -10.89
N LEU A 118 -7.71 7.59 -10.95
CA LEU A 118 -8.54 7.20 -9.82
C LEU A 118 -7.68 6.71 -8.64
N VAL A 119 -8.09 7.06 -7.42
CA VAL A 119 -7.46 6.52 -6.22
C VAL A 119 -8.05 5.14 -5.93
N ILE A 120 -7.18 4.13 -5.91
CA ILE A 120 -7.55 2.77 -5.54
C ILE A 120 -7.63 2.70 -4.01
N GLY A 121 -8.83 2.43 -3.50
CA GLY A 121 -9.08 2.25 -2.07
C GLY A 121 -8.91 0.81 -1.61
N GLY A 122 -9.06 -0.16 -2.51
CA GLY A 122 -9.03 -1.57 -2.17
C GLY A 122 -9.21 -2.48 -3.38
N TYR A 123 -9.68 -3.69 -3.16
CA TYR A 123 -9.99 -4.67 -4.21
C TYR A 123 -10.82 -5.81 -3.63
N ASP A 124 -11.57 -6.48 -4.51
CA ASP A 124 -12.29 -7.70 -4.19
C ASP A 124 -11.39 -8.92 -4.38
N GLY A 125 -10.90 -9.47 -3.28
CA GLY A 125 -10.17 -10.72 -3.26
C GLY A 125 -11.09 -11.94 -3.38
N LYS A 126 -12.38 -11.83 -3.11
CA LYS A 126 -13.34 -12.95 -3.12
C LYS A 126 -13.98 -13.16 -4.49
N ALA A 127 -14.03 -12.12 -5.32
CA ALA A 127 -14.55 -12.20 -6.68
C ALA A 127 -13.78 -13.23 -7.53
N GLU A 128 -14.48 -13.89 -8.45
CA GLU A 128 -13.87 -14.81 -9.43
C GLU A 128 -12.80 -14.12 -10.26
N GLN A 129 -13.03 -12.84 -10.60
CA GLN A 129 -12.07 -11.96 -11.22
C GLN A 129 -11.71 -10.85 -10.22
N VAL A 130 -10.48 -10.88 -9.73
CA VAL A 130 -9.95 -9.86 -8.83
C VAL A 130 -9.96 -8.51 -9.55
N HIS A 131 -10.57 -7.52 -8.91
CA HIS A 131 -10.71 -6.17 -9.46
C HIS A 131 -10.61 -5.12 -8.35
N ASN A 132 -10.31 -3.88 -8.73
CA ASN A 132 -10.08 -2.79 -7.80
C ASN A 132 -11.41 -2.26 -7.21
N TYR A 133 -11.32 -1.83 -5.97
CA TYR A 133 -12.30 -0.94 -5.35
C TYR A 133 -11.78 0.49 -5.41
N TYR A 134 -12.61 1.39 -5.90
CA TYR A 134 -12.36 2.83 -5.87
C TYR A 134 -13.06 3.45 -4.66
N ILE A 135 -12.52 4.57 -4.19
CA ILE A 135 -13.09 5.30 -3.05
C ILE A 135 -14.24 6.15 -3.57
N GLY A 136 -15.45 5.85 -3.10
CA GLY A 136 -16.64 6.62 -3.39
C GLY A 136 -17.17 7.36 -2.17
N ARG A 137 -17.96 8.41 -2.41
CA ARG A 137 -18.76 9.07 -1.38
C ARG A 137 -20.12 9.56 -1.89
N ILE A 138 -21.05 9.78 -0.96
CA ILE A 138 -22.34 10.40 -1.24
C ILE A 138 -22.83 11.19 -0.02
N GLY A 139 -23.59 12.27 -0.23
CA GLY A 139 -24.36 12.91 0.83
C GLY A 139 -25.61 12.08 1.16
N TYR A 140 -25.76 11.64 2.40
CA TYR A 140 -26.92 10.89 2.87
C TYR A 140 -27.17 11.13 4.36
N ASP A 141 -28.44 11.35 4.73
CA ASP A 141 -28.84 11.63 6.12
C ASP A 141 -28.04 12.78 6.74
N GLY A 142 -27.90 13.90 6.02
CA GLY A 142 -27.24 15.12 6.51
C GLY A 142 -25.71 15.02 6.70
N MET A 143 -25.07 13.95 6.23
CA MET A 143 -23.62 13.77 6.31
C MET A 143 -23.06 13.11 5.05
N VAL A 144 -21.74 13.09 4.90
CA VAL A 144 -21.06 12.32 3.86
C VAL A 144 -20.88 10.88 4.30
N GLN A 145 -21.25 9.96 3.42
CA GLN A 145 -21.00 8.53 3.54
C GLN A 145 -19.84 8.15 2.62
N ILE A 146 -18.87 7.42 3.15
CA ILE A 146 -17.70 6.93 2.41
C ILE A 146 -17.85 5.42 2.23
N GLY A 147 -17.48 4.91 1.06
CA GLY A 147 -17.57 3.49 0.79
C GLY A 147 -16.87 3.07 -0.49
N THR A 148 -17.34 1.95 -1.02
CA THR A 148 -16.73 1.24 -2.14
C THR A 148 -17.47 1.52 -3.44
N ALA A 149 -16.78 2.07 -4.43
CA ALA A 149 -17.19 2.02 -5.83
C ALA A 149 -16.58 0.77 -6.47
N ASP A 150 -17.43 -0.21 -6.70
CA ASP A 150 -17.07 -1.58 -7.08
C ASP A 150 -17.09 -1.73 -8.61
N SER A 151 -15.92 -2.01 -9.21
CA SER A 151 -15.78 -2.18 -10.66
C SER A 151 -15.90 -3.64 -11.12
N LEU A 152 -16.77 -4.43 -10.50
CA LEU A 152 -17.02 -5.85 -10.83
C LEU A 152 -17.20 -6.11 -12.33
N THR A 153 -17.80 -5.16 -13.07
CA THR A 153 -18.00 -5.29 -14.51
C THR A 153 -17.40 -4.11 -15.26
N ALA A 154 -16.91 -4.36 -16.48
CA ALA A 154 -16.39 -3.32 -17.38
C ALA A 154 -17.43 -2.26 -17.80
N GLN A 155 -18.71 -2.44 -17.47
CA GLN A 155 -19.81 -1.57 -17.90
C GLN A 155 -20.53 -0.89 -16.74
N THR A 156 -20.55 -1.50 -15.55
CA THR A 156 -21.25 -0.97 -14.38
C THR A 156 -20.35 -0.93 -13.15
N VAL A 157 -20.35 0.22 -12.47
CA VAL A 157 -19.62 0.45 -11.21
C VAL A 157 -20.58 0.96 -10.15
N TYR A 158 -21.02 0.08 -9.27
CA TYR A 158 -21.99 0.44 -8.24
C TYR A 158 -21.29 0.97 -6.98
N PHE A 159 -21.94 1.88 -6.26
CA PHE A 159 -21.46 2.35 -4.97
C PHE A 159 -22.18 1.64 -3.81
N TYR A 160 -21.40 1.29 -2.78
CA TYR A 160 -21.84 0.57 -1.59
C TYR A 160 -21.28 1.26 -0.35
N PHE A 161 -22.12 1.44 0.66
CA PHE A 161 -21.69 1.96 1.96
C PHE A 161 -22.56 1.38 3.09
N LEU A 162 -22.09 1.57 4.31
CA LEU A 162 -22.82 1.20 5.52
C LEU A 162 -23.22 2.48 6.26
N HIS A 163 -24.46 2.57 6.72
CA HIS A 163 -24.92 3.65 7.59
C HIS A 163 -25.86 3.10 8.65
N ASN A 164 -25.58 3.37 9.93
CA ASN A 164 -26.34 2.86 11.08
C ASN A 164 -26.60 1.34 11.02
N ASN A 165 -25.54 0.54 10.80
CA ASN A 165 -25.62 -0.92 10.61
C ASN A 165 -26.51 -1.40 9.46
N LYS A 166 -26.92 -0.50 8.56
CA LYS A 166 -27.70 -0.86 7.38
C LYS A 166 -26.83 -0.77 6.15
N GLU A 167 -26.88 -1.82 5.35
CA GLU A 167 -26.24 -1.85 4.04
C GLU A 167 -27.04 -1.02 3.04
N PHE A 168 -26.32 -0.17 2.31
CA PHE A 168 -26.80 0.54 1.15
C PHE A 168 -25.99 0.07 -0.05
N TYR A 169 -26.66 -0.65 -0.95
CA TYR A 169 -26.03 -1.30 -2.09
C TYR A 169 -26.59 -0.77 -3.41
N ARG A 170 -25.78 -0.89 -4.47
CA ARG A 170 -26.16 -0.51 -5.85
C ARG A 170 -26.62 0.94 -5.98
N ILE A 171 -25.97 1.83 -5.24
CA ILE A 171 -26.19 3.26 -5.36
C ILE A 171 -25.70 3.71 -6.73
N GLN A 172 -26.59 4.41 -7.45
CA GLN A 172 -26.40 4.70 -8.86
C GLN A 172 -25.60 5.97 -9.11
N THR A 173 -25.66 6.96 -8.21
CA THR A 173 -24.99 8.26 -8.34
C THR A 173 -24.16 8.53 -7.10
N TYR A 174 -22.91 8.95 -7.29
CA TYR A 174 -21.96 9.16 -6.21
C TYR A 174 -20.77 9.99 -6.74
N GLU A 175 -19.87 10.38 -5.86
CA GLU A 175 -18.58 10.96 -6.23
C GLU A 175 -17.46 9.92 -6.07
N SER A 176 -16.47 9.94 -6.96
CA SER A 176 -15.24 9.13 -6.85
C SER A 176 -14.02 10.03 -6.84
N ILE A 177 -13.03 9.71 -6.02
CA ILE A 177 -11.83 10.54 -5.88
C ILE A 177 -10.78 10.20 -6.96
N HIS A 178 -10.20 11.24 -7.56
CA HIS A 178 -9.14 11.13 -8.55
C HIS A 178 -8.11 12.24 -8.39
N ASN A 179 -6.97 12.06 -9.05
CA ASN A 179 -5.95 13.07 -9.22
C ASN A 179 -5.94 13.52 -10.71
N PRO A 180 -6.21 14.80 -11.01
CA PRO A 180 -6.25 15.31 -12.39
C PRO A 180 -4.86 15.58 -12.97
N ASP A 181 -3.85 15.87 -12.15
CA ASP A 181 -2.55 16.37 -12.58
C ASP A 181 -1.54 15.24 -12.85
N LEU A 182 -1.81 14.04 -12.35
CA LEU A 182 -1.15 12.85 -12.85
C LEU A 182 -1.68 12.57 -14.27
N TYR A 183 -0.83 12.63 -15.28
CA TYR A 183 -1.14 12.10 -16.60
C TYR A 183 -0.89 10.59 -16.59
N ASN A 184 -1.93 9.78 -16.82
CA ASN A 184 -1.76 8.36 -17.10
C ASN A 184 -1.62 8.22 -18.63
N PRO A 185 -0.41 8.06 -19.20
CA PRO A 185 -0.34 7.67 -20.60
C PRO A 185 -1.04 6.33 -20.72
N VAL A 186 -2.15 6.31 -21.46
CA VAL A 186 -2.88 5.08 -21.79
C VAL A 186 -1.88 4.10 -22.40
N ILE A 187 -1.41 3.13 -21.62
CA ILE A 187 -0.67 2.00 -22.15
C ILE A 187 -1.75 1.04 -22.67
N LEU A 188 -1.99 1.09 -23.98
CA LEU A 188 -2.86 0.16 -24.72
C LEU A 188 -2.24 -1.25 -24.83
N ASP A 189 -1.56 -1.72 -23.78
CA ASP A 189 -0.93 -3.03 -23.76
C ASP A 189 -1.32 -3.79 -22.47
N PRO A 190 -2.25 -4.75 -22.56
CA PRO A 190 -2.67 -5.56 -21.43
C PRO A 190 -1.59 -6.53 -20.91
N SER A 191 -0.41 -6.59 -21.56
CA SER A 191 0.73 -7.40 -21.08
C SER A 191 1.71 -6.65 -20.17
N ASN A 192 1.53 -5.34 -20.01
CA ASN A 192 2.37 -4.49 -19.17
C ASN A 192 1.64 -4.03 -17.91
N VAL A 193 1.52 -4.92 -16.93
CA VAL A 193 1.17 -4.57 -15.54
C VAL A 193 2.36 -3.82 -14.94
N VAL A 194 2.52 -2.55 -15.28
CA VAL A 194 3.38 -1.64 -14.50
C VAL A 194 2.82 -1.67 -13.08
N ILE A 195 3.67 -1.85 -12.07
CA ILE A 195 3.27 -1.75 -10.66
C ILE A 195 2.65 -0.35 -10.46
N VAL A 196 1.32 -0.25 -10.54
CA VAL A 196 0.58 1.01 -10.38
C VAL A 196 0.39 1.27 -8.89
N ASN A 197 1.51 1.57 -8.24
CA ASN A 197 1.57 2.44 -7.08
C ASN A 197 2.84 3.28 -7.25
N ARG A 198 2.83 4.17 -8.25
CA ARG A 198 3.89 5.16 -8.53
C ARG A 198 4.07 6.21 -7.41
N CYS A 199 3.41 6.02 -6.27
CA CYS A 199 3.58 6.84 -5.09
C CYS A 199 4.57 6.17 -4.16
N CYS A 200 5.87 6.16 -4.52
CA CYS A 200 6.87 5.74 -3.55
C CYS A 200 8.27 6.37 -3.70
N PHE A 201 8.65 7.14 -2.67
CA PHE A 201 10.03 7.52 -2.38
C PHE A 201 10.80 6.31 -1.83
N SER A 202 11.92 5.99 -2.47
CA SER A 202 12.88 4.95 -2.06
C SER A 202 13.24 5.04 -0.58
N ILE A 203 12.99 3.96 0.16
CA ILE A 203 13.69 3.70 1.42
C ILE A 203 15.13 3.31 1.08
N ILE A 204 16.04 4.21 1.43
CA ILE A 204 17.48 4.01 1.63
C ILE A 204 18.34 3.97 0.35
N THR A 205 18.82 5.14 -0.09
CA THR A 205 20.17 5.25 -0.67
C THR A 205 21.08 6.02 0.30
N SER A 206 21.86 5.25 1.04
CA SER A 206 23.23 5.62 1.45
C SER A 206 24.06 4.37 1.73
N ASN A 207 23.42 3.20 1.87
CA ASN A 207 24.02 1.90 1.56
C ASN A 207 23.10 1.25 0.53
N HIS A 208 23.50 1.21 -0.73
CA HIS A 208 22.78 0.48 -1.77
C HIS A 208 22.43 -0.91 -1.25
N HIS A 209 21.16 -1.29 -1.32
CA HIS A 209 20.72 -2.64 -1.01
C HIS A 209 20.75 -3.40 -2.31
N ILE A 210 21.87 -4.08 -2.52
CA ILE A 210 22.27 -4.58 -3.82
C ILE A 210 21.87 -6.05 -3.94
N ASP A 211 21.24 -6.43 -5.05
CA ASP A 211 21.10 -7.83 -5.46
C ASP A 211 22.43 -8.41 -6.00
N ILE A 212 22.38 -9.62 -6.57
CA ILE A 212 23.57 -10.26 -7.15
C ILE A 212 24.10 -9.55 -8.42
N ASN A 213 23.30 -8.66 -9.02
CA ASN A 213 23.55 -7.98 -10.28
C ASN A 213 23.85 -6.49 -10.12
N ASP A 214 24.16 -6.05 -8.91
CA ASP A 214 24.40 -4.66 -8.56
C ASP A 214 23.15 -3.73 -8.54
N ASN A 215 21.93 -4.31 -8.50
CA ASN A 215 20.69 -3.53 -8.55
C ASN A 215 20.12 -3.21 -7.16
N ASP A 216 19.55 -2.02 -7.00
CA ASP A 216 18.77 -1.65 -5.82
C ASP A 216 17.56 -2.58 -5.64
N VAL A 217 17.32 -3.08 -4.42
CA VAL A 217 16.12 -3.83 -4.04
C VAL A 217 15.29 -3.07 -3.01
N TYR A 218 13.97 -3.17 -3.15
CA TYR A 218 13.02 -2.48 -2.27
C TYR A 218 12.25 -3.45 -1.38
N ILE A 219 11.72 -2.94 -0.27
CA ILE A 219 10.85 -3.68 0.65
C ILE A 219 9.42 -3.56 0.12
N GLY A 220 8.85 -4.69 -0.27
CA GLY A 220 7.47 -4.79 -0.72
C GLY A 220 6.56 -5.42 0.33
N GLN A 221 5.29 -4.99 0.33
CA GLN A 221 4.19 -5.71 0.94
C GLN A 221 3.29 -6.23 -0.19
N ALA A 222 2.88 -7.49 -0.11
CA ALA A 222 2.01 -8.14 -1.08
C ALA A 222 0.82 -8.79 -0.40
N TYR A 223 -0.35 -8.70 -1.02
CA TYR A 223 -1.49 -9.52 -0.62
C TYR A 223 -1.40 -10.91 -1.25
N ILE A 224 -1.59 -11.92 -0.42
CA ILE A 224 -1.80 -13.30 -0.86
C ILE A 224 -3.20 -13.73 -0.47
N HIS A 225 -4.02 -14.02 -1.49
CA HIS A 225 -5.40 -14.42 -1.32
C HIS A 225 -5.52 -15.61 -0.34
N GLY A 226 -6.44 -15.46 0.62
CA GLY A 226 -6.72 -16.45 1.66
C GLY A 226 -5.64 -16.60 2.74
N HIS A 227 -4.48 -15.95 2.60
CA HIS A 227 -3.36 -16.11 3.53
C HIS A 227 -3.09 -14.85 4.34
N GLY A 228 -2.98 -13.68 3.72
CA GLY A 228 -2.53 -12.49 4.46
C GLY A 228 -1.84 -11.41 3.63
N LEU A 229 -1.17 -10.52 4.35
CA LEU A 229 -0.24 -9.53 3.82
C LEU A 229 1.18 -9.95 4.19
N TYR A 230 2.06 -10.12 3.21
CA TYR A 230 3.42 -10.63 3.41
C TYR A 230 4.47 -9.66 2.88
N VAL A 231 5.68 -9.78 3.40
CA VAL A 231 6.83 -8.94 3.01
C VAL A 231 7.68 -9.68 1.99
N GLY A 232 8.11 -8.97 0.95
CA GLY A 232 8.99 -9.52 -0.08
C GLY A 232 9.99 -8.49 -0.60
N GLN A 233 10.83 -8.92 -1.54
CA GLN A 233 11.74 -8.05 -2.27
C GLN A 233 11.07 -7.59 -3.56
N ILE A 234 11.08 -6.29 -3.83
CA ILE A 234 10.71 -5.75 -5.13
C ILE A 234 12.00 -5.45 -5.88
N ILE A 235 12.10 -6.03 -7.07
CA ILE A 235 13.23 -5.88 -7.97
C ILE A 235 12.82 -4.91 -9.08
N PRO A 236 13.59 -3.83 -9.34
CA PRO A 236 13.31 -2.91 -10.44
C PRO A 236 13.13 -3.66 -11.77
N GLY A 237 12.06 -3.34 -12.50
CA GLY A 237 11.75 -3.97 -13.78
C GLY A 237 10.94 -5.26 -13.67
N GLU A 238 10.85 -5.88 -12.49
CA GLU A 238 9.92 -6.98 -12.26
C GLU A 238 8.54 -6.43 -11.88
N THR A 239 7.48 -7.07 -12.39
CA THR A 239 6.08 -6.71 -12.13
C THR A 239 5.44 -7.61 -11.06
N GLU A 240 6.16 -8.64 -10.65
CA GLU A 240 5.73 -9.65 -9.68
C GLU A 240 6.62 -9.58 -8.44
N ILE A 241 6.04 -9.83 -7.26
CA ILE A 241 6.78 -9.98 -6.01
C ILE A 241 6.67 -11.42 -5.53
N ALA A 242 7.80 -12.01 -5.14
CA ALA A 242 7.84 -13.28 -4.43
C ALA A 242 7.82 -13.03 -2.91
N VAL A 243 6.98 -13.76 -2.18
CA VAL A 243 6.87 -13.69 -0.71
C VAL A 243 6.89 -15.09 -0.09
N PRO A 244 7.37 -15.25 1.16
CA PRO A 244 7.39 -16.52 1.85
C PRO A 244 6.09 -16.70 2.64
N CYS A 245 5.20 -17.51 2.09
CA CYS A 245 3.85 -17.73 2.57
C CYS A 245 3.52 -19.23 2.45
N TYR A 246 4.06 -20.04 3.38
CA TYR A 246 3.93 -21.50 3.38
C TYR A 246 4.52 -22.13 2.11
N GLY A 247 5.72 -21.66 1.75
CA GLY A 247 6.30 -21.82 0.43
C GLY A 247 6.43 -20.47 -0.28
N VAL A 248 7.06 -20.43 -1.46
CA VAL A 248 7.11 -19.19 -2.24
C VAL A 248 5.80 -19.02 -2.99
N LYS A 249 5.14 -17.90 -2.76
CA LYS A 249 4.02 -17.44 -3.59
C LYS A 249 4.45 -16.18 -4.32
N LYS A 250 4.00 -16.06 -5.56
CA LYS A 250 4.24 -14.88 -6.37
C LYS A 250 2.91 -14.22 -6.73
N THR A 251 2.93 -12.90 -6.84
CA THR A 251 1.76 -12.11 -7.21
C THR A 251 2.20 -10.81 -7.85
N ASN A 252 1.48 -10.35 -8.87
CA ASN A 252 1.58 -9.01 -9.43
C ASN A 252 0.44 -8.10 -8.94
N TYR A 253 -0.38 -8.60 -8.01
CA TYR A 253 -1.49 -7.86 -7.43
C TYR A 253 -1.09 -7.23 -6.09
N LEU A 254 -1.44 -5.95 -5.92
CA LEU A 254 -1.47 -5.25 -4.63
C LEU A 254 -0.12 -5.21 -3.94
N ILE A 255 0.88 -4.96 -4.77
CA ILE A 255 2.23 -4.69 -4.34
C ILE A 255 2.27 -3.23 -3.86
N LYS A 256 2.71 -3.05 -2.62
CA LYS A 256 3.05 -1.75 -2.06
C LYS A 256 4.52 -1.72 -1.75
N ILE A 257 5.15 -0.59 -1.97
CA ILE A 257 6.55 -0.36 -1.57
C ILE A 257 6.53 0.38 -0.23
N LEU A 258 7.44 0.03 0.68
CA LEU A 258 7.63 0.79 1.91
C LEU A 258 8.41 2.07 1.60
N CYS A 259 7.83 3.22 1.95
CA CYS A 259 8.31 4.53 1.51
C CYS A 259 8.33 5.53 2.66
N THR A 260 9.32 6.42 2.67
CA THR A 260 9.44 7.46 3.72
C THR A 260 10.17 8.69 3.21
N LYS A 261 9.79 9.85 3.74
CA LYS A 261 10.58 11.09 3.59
C LYS A 261 11.70 11.21 4.62
N HIS A 262 11.66 10.39 5.68
CA HIS A 262 12.53 10.50 6.85
C HIS A 262 13.25 9.18 7.11
N LYS A 263 14.18 8.81 6.21
CA LYS A 263 14.91 7.53 6.30
C LYS A 263 15.73 7.41 7.60
N GLU A 264 16.17 8.54 8.14
CA GLU A 264 16.89 8.67 9.40
C GLU A 264 16.08 8.19 10.62
N ASN A 265 14.76 8.13 10.49
CA ASN A 265 13.90 7.58 11.54
C ASN A 265 13.84 6.05 11.51
N PHE A 266 14.52 5.38 10.59
CA PHE A 266 14.54 3.93 10.50
C PHE A 266 15.94 3.39 10.78
N SER A 267 16.00 2.25 11.46
CA SER A 267 17.25 1.53 11.70
C SER A 267 17.05 0.02 11.68
N TRP A 268 18.13 -0.72 11.47
CA TRP A 268 18.12 -2.18 11.47
C TRP A 268 18.72 -2.71 12.77
N LEU A 269 17.89 -3.35 13.58
CA LEU A 269 18.30 -3.99 14.82
C LEU A 269 18.66 -5.45 14.55
N LYS A 270 19.90 -5.85 14.86
CA LYS A 270 20.28 -7.28 14.86
C LYS A 270 19.57 -7.98 16.02
N THR A 271 19.01 -9.15 15.74
CA THR A 271 18.26 -9.98 16.69
C THR A 271 18.30 -11.44 16.23
N ASN A 272 17.75 -12.35 17.03
CA ASN A 272 17.57 -13.75 16.66
C ASN A 272 16.21 -14.29 17.12
N ALA A 273 15.93 -15.55 16.77
CA ALA A 273 14.66 -16.19 17.03
C ALA A 273 14.32 -16.37 18.52
N ALA A 274 15.32 -16.38 19.40
CA ALA A 274 15.14 -16.51 20.84
C ALA A 274 15.03 -15.14 21.54
N THR A 275 15.67 -14.09 21.02
CA THR A 275 15.74 -12.77 21.68
C THR A 275 14.85 -11.71 21.06
N PHE A 276 14.12 -12.00 19.97
CA PHE A 276 13.29 -11.01 19.27
C PHE A 276 12.40 -10.21 20.22
N GLN A 277 11.60 -10.89 21.04
CA GLN A 277 10.64 -10.23 21.93
C GLN A 277 11.33 -9.31 22.94
N THR A 278 12.44 -9.75 23.53
CA THR A 278 13.22 -8.95 24.49
C THR A 278 13.95 -7.80 23.81
N ASP A 279 14.47 -8.01 22.60
CA ASP A 279 15.21 -7.00 21.84
C ASP A 279 14.27 -5.87 21.34
N THR A 280 12.97 -6.16 21.18
CA THR A 280 11.95 -5.22 20.67
C THR A 280 10.98 -4.65 21.72
N ILE A 281 11.07 -5.03 22.99
CA ILE A 281 10.05 -4.71 24.02
C ILE A 281 9.72 -3.20 24.15
N ASP A 282 10.70 -2.33 23.96
CA ASP A 282 10.53 -0.86 24.00
C ASP A 282 10.87 -0.20 22.65
N ARG A 283 10.61 -0.92 21.56
CA ARG A 283 10.91 -0.47 20.20
C ARG A 283 9.72 -0.63 19.29
N HIS A 284 9.59 0.27 18.33
CA HIS A 284 8.57 0.15 17.30
C HIS A 284 9.11 -0.67 16.13
N ALA A 285 9.02 -2.00 16.25
CA ALA A 285 9.28 -2.88 15.12
C ALA A 285 8.26 -2.60 14.00
N VAL A 286 8.73 -2.43 12.77
CA VAL A 286 7.87 -2.07 11.64
C VAL A 286 7.02 -3.26 11.23
N ILE A 287 5.70 -3.10 11.34
CA ILE A 287 4.72 -4.08 10.89
C ILE A 287 4.74 -4.12 9.36
N GLY A 288 5.09 -5.28 8.82
CA GLY A 288 5.16 -5.54 7.40
C GLY A 288 3.92 -6.23 6.84
N GLY A 289 3.10 -6.83 7.70
CA GLY A 289 1.89 -7.53 7.28
C GLY A 289 1.21 -8.31 8.40
N TYR A 290 0.34 -9.24 8.02
CA TYR A 290 -0.43 -10.07 8.93
C TYR A 290 -0.67 -11.44 8.29
N ASP A 291 -0.36 -12.49 9.04
CA ASP A 291 -0.59 -13.88 8.70
C ASP A 291 -1.95 -14.33 9.24
N HIS A 292 -2.92 -14.47 8.34
CA HIS A 292 -4.27 -14.88 8.69
C HIS A 292 -4.50 -16.38 8.62
N VAL A 293 -3.52 -17.17 8.16
CA VAL A 293 -3.64 -18.62 8.25
C VAL A 293 -3.69 -18.98 9.73
N ASN A 294 -4.80 -19.60 10.16
CA ASN A 294 -5.12 -19.87 11.56
C ASN A 294 -5.12 -18.62 12.47
N ASN A 295 -5.27 -17.42 11.91
CA ASN A 295 -5.16 -16.15 12.62
C ASN A 295 -3.85 -16.02 13.43
N ASN A 296 -2.74 -16.48 12.84
CA ASN A 296 -1.44 -16.51 13.49
C ASN A 296 -1.01 -15.13 14.01
N GLY A 297 -1.16 -14.06 13.23
CA GLY A 297 -0.97 -12.69 13.73
C GLY A 297 0.01 -11.84 12.93
N VAL A 298 0.63 -10.88 13.62
CA VAL A 298 1.45 -9.83 13.00
C VAL A 298 2.75 -10.37 12.41
N LEU A 299 3.11 -9.85 11.24
CA LEU A 299 4.40 -10.04 10.59
C LEU A 299 5.20 -8.74 10.59
N HIS A 300 6.46 -8.80 10.98
CA HIS A 300 7.37 -7.64 10.93
C HIS A 300 8.31 -7.69 9.72
N VAL A 301 8.83 -6.53 9.33
CA VAL A 301 9.81 -6.41 8.24
C VAL A 301 11.19 -6.84 8.72
N GLY A 302 11.75 -7.86 8.09
CA GLY A 302 13.09 -8.36 8.37
C GLY A 302 14.01 -8.38 7.16
N ARG A 303 15.31 -8.51 7.42
CA ARG A 303 16.31 -8.84 6.41
C ARG A 303 17.42 -9.76 6.91
N VAL A 304 18.06 -10.48 6.00
CA VAL A 304 19.24 -11.30 6.27
C VAL A 304 20.21 -11.27 5.09
N MET A 305 21.51 -11.46 5.35
CA MET A 305 22.48 -11.80 4.30
C MET A 305 22.48 -13.32 4.11
N HIS A 306 22.12 -13.79 2.93
CA HIS A 306 22.10 -15.21 2.58
C HIS A 306 22.83 -15.45 1.27
N GLN A 307 23.88 -16.28 1.29
CA GLN A 307 24.74 -16.58 0.12
C GLN A 307 25.27 -15.30 -0.57
N GLY A 308 25.70 -14.31 0.23
CA GLY A 308 26.22 -13.04 -0.29
C GLY A 308 25.14 -12.04 -0.76
N MET A 309 23.86 -12.40 -0.74
CA MET A 309 22.77 -11.52 -1.14
C MET A 309 21.95 -11.03 0.06
N LEU A 310 21.54 -9.77 0.01
CA LEU A 310 20.56 -9.25 0.96
C LEU A 310 19.16 -9.77 0.60
N LYS A 311 18.44 -10.30 1.58
CA LYS A 311 17.09 -10.83 1.45
C LYS A 311 16.14 -10.12 2.40
N PHE A 312 14.99 -9.66 1.90
CA PHE A 312 13.87 -9.17 2.71
C PHE A 312 12.78 -10.22 2.81
N GLY A 313 12.02 -10.17 3.89
CA GLY A 313 10.92 -11.09 4.15
C GLY A 313 10.24 -10.79 5.48
N ASN A 314 9.36 -11.70 5.91
CA ASN A 314 8.60 -11.53 7.16
C ASN A 314 9.25 -12.21 8.35
N ILE A 315 9.12 -11.55 9.50
CA ILE A 315 9.42 -12.09 10.82
C ILE A 315 8.10 -12.48 11.46
N ALA A 316 7.93 -13.78 11.77
CA ALA A 316 6.73 -14.35 12.37
C ALA A 316 6.72 -14.16 13.90
N SER A 317 6.48 -12.93 14.35
CA SER A 317 6.57 -12.52 15.77
C SER A 317 5.44 -13.00 16.67
N TYR A 318 4.43 -13.64 16.10
CA TYR A 318 3.31 -14.20 16.86
C TYR A 318 3.67 -15.47 17.64
N SER A 319 4.76 -16.15 17.28
CA SER A 319 5.28 -17.30 18.00
C SER A 319 5.95 -16.84 19.30
N VAL A 320 5.49 -17.36 20.43
CA VAL A 320 6.01 -17.01 21.77
C VAL A 320 7.36 -17.65 22.06
N ASP A 321 7.63 -18.82 21.47
CA ASP A 321 8.85 -19.60 21.79
C ASP A 321 9.98 -19.33 20.80
N THR A 322 9.68 -19.23 19.51
CA THR A 322 10.69 -19.01 18.46
C THR A 322 10.17 -18.12 17.34
N VAL A 323 10.79 -16.96 17.16
CA VAL A 323 10.43 -15.98 16.14
C VAL A 323 11.31 -16.17 14.90
N TRP A 324 10.81 -16.83 13.87
CA TRP A 324 11.60 -17.10 12.67
C TRP A 324 11.48 -15.98 11.63
N PHE A 325 12.58 -15.69 10.95
CA PHE A 325 12.58 -14.88 9.73
C PHE A 325 12.49 -15.77 8.50
N TYR A 326 11.53 -15.50 7.62
CA TYR A 326 11.29 -16.24 6.38
C TYR A 326 11.57 -15.37 5.16
N PHE A 327 12.12 -15.96 4.10
CA PHE A 327 12.43 -15.25 2.86
C PHE A 327 12.42 -16.20 1.63
N PRO A 328 12.05 -15.72 0.43
CA PRO A 328 12.20 -16.49 -0.80
C PRO A 328 13.65 -16.57 -1.26
N HIS A 329 14.10 -17.76 -1.67
CA HIS A 329 15.37 -17.95 -2.36
C HIS A 329 15.31 -19.18 -3.28
N LYS A 330 15.61 -18.96 -4.58
CA LYS A 330 15.56 -20.02 -5.62
C LYS A 330 14.22 -20.76 -5.61
N ASP A 331 13.13 -19.99 -5.62
CA ASP A 331 11.72 -20.44 -5.56
C ASP A 331 11.39 -21.35 -4.36
N LYS A 332 12.20 -21.31 -3.31
CA LYS A 332 11.95 -22.01 -2.04
C LYS A 332 11.87 -21.03 -0.90
N GLU A 333 10.94 -21.28 0.02
CA GLU A 333 10.90 -20.58 1.29
C GLU A 333 12.08 -21.06 2.12
N GLN A 334 12.89 -20.11 2.57
CA GLN A 334 13.98 -20.33 3.49
C GLN A 334 13.64 -19.65 4.81
N ARG A 335 14.29 -20.09 5.89
CA ARG A 335 14.21 -19.44 7.19
C ARG A 335 15.58 -19.23 7.82
N SER A 336 15.69 -18.20 8.66
CA SER A 336 16.88 -17.91 9.45
C SER A 336 16.51 -17.65 10.90
N GLY A 337 17.34 -18.16 11.82
CA GLY A 337 17.23 -17.87 13.25
C GLY A 337 17.97 -16.60 13.66
N SER A 338 18.77 -15.99 12.77
CA SER A 338 19.50 -14.74 13.02
C SER A 338 19.28 -13.78 11.85
N TYR A 339 18.88 -12.55 12.16
CA TYR A 339 18.39 -11.59 11.16
C TYR A 339 18.43 -10.16 11.72
N GLN A 340 18.02 -9.20 10.90
CA GLN A 340 17.77 -7.83 11.35
C GLN A 340 16.29 -7.49 11.19
N VAL A 341 15.72 -6.84 12.20
CA VAL A 341 14.36 -6.27 12.15
C VAL A 341 14.44 -4.77 11.87
N LEU A 342 13.53 -4.26 11.06
CA LEU A 342 13.39 -2.83 10.82
C LEU A 342 12.69 -2.17 12.00
N ILE A 343 13.32 -1.16 12.60
CA ILE A 343 12.80 -0.38 13.72
C ILE A 343 12.52 1.05 13.26
N TYR A 344 11.38 1.60 13.69
CA TYR A 344 11.05 3.01 13.58
C TYR A 344 11.41 3.74 14.89
N ASN A 345 12.42 4.61 14.83
CA ASN A 345 13.04 5.25 15.98
C ASN A 345 12.38 6.57 16.41
N LYS A 346 11.45 7.12 15.62
CA LYS A 346 10.78 8.37 15.99
C LYS A 346 9.86 8.08 17.17
N ARG A 347 10.11 8.74 18.30
CA ARG A 347 9.17 8.78 19.41
C ARG A 347 7.92 9.53 18.92
N GLU A 348 6.76 8.89 19.01
CA GLU A 348 5.51 9.62 18.86
C GLU A 348 5.46 10.65 20.01
N PRO A 349 5.08 11.91 19.71
CA PRO A 349 5.03 12.97 20.71
C PRO A 349 4.05 12.69 21.86
#